data_AF-A0A947C937-F1
#
_entry.id   AF-A0A947C937-F1
#
_cell.length_a   1.000
_cell.length_b   1.000
_cell.length_c   1.000
_cell.angle_alpha   90.00
_cell.angle_beta   90.00
_cell.angle_gamma   90.00
#
_symmetry.space_group_name_H-M   'P 1'
#
loop_
_entity.id
_entity.type
_entity.pdbx_description
1 polymer ?
#
loop_
_entity_poly.entity_id
_entity_poly.type
_entity_poly.pdbx_seq_one_letter_code
_entity_poly.pdbx_strand_id
1 'polypeptide(L)'
;MRTLTRSFAQGLLVLAPVAITIWVVIFTVTTLDRWLNTRIPGLGIVIAAAGITLIGYLAGNVVGDRLISALEAGMRRVPLVRILYNSLRDLFGAFVGSKRKFDKPVTVEVNRYGL
;
A
#
# COMPACT_ATOMS: atom_id res chain seq x y z
N MET A 1 -20.82 -29.49 -6.61
CA MET A 1 -20.65 -28.08 -7.07
C MET A 1 -19.79 -27.22 -6.14
N ARG A 2 -19.72 -27.46 -4.81
CA ARG A 2 -18.95 -26.63 -3.86
C ARG A 2 -17.41 -26.72 -3.98
N THR A 3 -16.88 -27.76 -4.60
CA THR A 3 -15.43 -27.96 -4.78
C THR A 3 -14.87 -27.14 -5.94
N LEU A 4 -15.61 -27.01 -7.04
CA LEU A 4 -15.14 -26.26 -8.23
C LEU A 4 -15.03 -24.75 -7.94
N THR A 5 -16.04 -24.18 -7.28
CA THR A 5 -16.06 -22.76 -6.91
C THR A 5 -15.00 -22.44 -5.87
N ARG A 6 -14.70 -23.35 -4.95
CA ARG A 6 -13.63 -23.18 -3.94
C ARG A 6 -12.24 -23.17 -4.58
N SER A 7 -11.95 -24.11 -5.49
CA SER A 7 -10.67 -24.16 -6.21
C SER A 7 -10.49 -22.96 -7.15
N PHE A 8 -11.57 -22.54 -7.82
CA PHE A 8 -11.55 -21.31 -8.63
C PHE A 8 -11.31 -20.06 -7.77
N ALA A 9 -12.01 -19.93 -6.65
CA ALA A 9 -11.82 -18.80 -5.73
C ALA A 9 -10.40 -18.77 -5.14
N GLN A 10 -9.83 -19.92 -4.80
CA GLN A 10 -8.43 -20.03 -4.34
C GLN A 10 -7.44 -19.64 -5.44
N GLY A 11 -7.63 -20.13 -6.67
CA GLY A 11 -6.80 -19.74 -7.81
C GLY A 11 -6.88 -18.24 -8.10
N LEU A 12 -8.09 -17.67 -8.05
CA LEU A 12 -8.31 -16.25 -8.23
C LEU A 12 -7.64 -15.43 -7.12
N LEU A 13 -7.71 -15.87 -5.86
CA LEU A 13 -7.08 -15.20 -4.72
C LEU A 13 -5.55 -15.13 -4.86
N VAL A 14 -4.93 -16.19 -5.39
CA VAL A 14 -3.48 -16.24 -5.61
C VAL A 14 -3.07 -15.42 -6.83
N LEU A 15 -3.88 -15.42 -7.89
CA LEU A 15 -3.60 -14.67 -9.12
C LEU A 15 -3.91 -13.17 -9.00
N ALA A 16 -4.87 -12.79 -8.15
CA ALA A 16 -5.31 -11.40 -8.01
C ALA A 16 -4.16 -10.42 -7.73
N PRO A 17 -3.24 -10.67 -6.77
CA PRO A 17 -2.10 -9.78 -6.53
C PRO A 17 -1.22 -9.59 -7.77
N VAL A 18 -0.94 -10.66 -8.53
CA VAL A 18 -0.09 -10.60 -9.73
C VAL A 18 -0.81 -9.88 -10.88
N ALA A 19 -2.11 -10.14 -11.06
CA ALA A 19 -2.91 -9.45 -12.05
C ALA A 19 -3.00 -7.95 -11.74
N ILE A 20 -3.20 -7.58 -10.47
CA ILE A 20 -3.24 -6.20 -10.02
C ILE A 20 -1.90 -5.50 -10.28
N THR A 21 -0.76 -6.14 -9.97
CA THR A 21 0.55 -5.52 -10.20
C THR A 21 0.80 -5.26 -11.68
N ILE A 22 0.55 -6.24 -12.55
CA ILE A 22 0.68 -6.08 -14.01
C ILE A 22 -0.23 -4.95 -14.51
N TRP A 23 -1.48 -4.94 -14.06
CA TRP A 23 -2.44 -3.90 -14.44
C TRP A 23 -1.98 -2.50 -14.01
N VAL A 24 -1.53 -2.33 -12.76
CA VAL A 24 -1.04 -1.05 -12.23
C VAL A 24 0.18 -0.56 -13.02
N VAL A 25 1.13 -1.45 -13.33
CA VAL A 25 2.34 -1.10 -14.10
C VAL A 25 1.95 -0.59 -15.49
N ILE A 26 1.14 -1.35 -16.24
CA ILE A 26 0.71 -0.95 -17.59
C ILE A 26 -0.09 0.36 -17.53
N PHE A 27 -1.00 0.51 -16.56
CA PHE A 27 -1.79 1.72 -16.37
C PHE A 27 -0.89 2.94 -16.13
N THR A 28 0.11 2.81 -15.25
CA THR A 28 1.03 3.91 -14.91
C THR A 28 1.88 4.29 -16.12
N VAL A 29 2.49 3.30 -16.79
CA VAL A 29 3.35 3.50 -17.97
C VAL A 29 2.59 4.18 -19.09
N THR A 30 1.42 3.65 -19.46
CA THR A 30 0.64 4.19 -20.58
C THR A 30 0.05 5.56 -20.29
N THR A 31 -0.29 5.86 -19.03
CA THR A 31 -0.76 7.20 -18.63
C THR A 31 0.37 8.22 -18.74
N LEU A 32 1.55 7.87 -18.24
CA LEU A 32 2.74 8.72 -18.33
C LEU A 32 3.18 8.92 -19.78
N ASP A 33 3.17 7.87 -20.59
CA ASP A 33 3.56 7.97 -21.99
C ASP A 33 2.63 8.89 -22.79
N ARG A 34 1.33 8.89 -22.47
CA ARG A 34 0.37 9.84 -23.05
C ARG A 34 0.64 11.29 -22.62
N TRP A 35 1.02 11.51 -21.36
CA TRP A 35 1.28 12.86 -20.83
C TRP A 35 2.61 13.43 -21.31
N LEU A 36 3.63 12.58 -21.43
CA LEU A 36 5.00 12.96 -21.77
C LEU A 36 5.31 12.80 -23.27
N ASN A 37 4.35 12.28 -24.06
CA ASN A 37 4.47 12.01 -25.49
C ASN A 37 5.76 11.26 -25.85
N THR A 38 6.13 10.31 -24.99
CA THR A 38 7.39 9.57 -25.07
C THR A 38 7.35 8.60 -26.24
N ARG A 39 8.26 8.78 -27.20
CA ARG A 39 8.42 7.88 -28.36
C ARG A 39 9.34 6.68 -28.07
N ILE A 40 9.94 6.61 -26.88
CA ILE A 40 10.96 5.62 -26.55
C ILE A 40 10.29 4.44 -25.82
N PRO A 41 10.25 3.23 -26.40
CA PRO A 41 9.69 2.06 -25.74
C PRO A 41 10.50 1.72 -24.48
N GLY A 42 9.80 1.51 -23.35
CA GLY A 42 10.40 1.16 -22.05
C GLY A 42 10.72 2.34 -21.13
N LEU A 43 10.69 3.59 -21.61
CA LEU A 43 10.96 4.77 -20.78
C LEU A 43 9.92 4.96 -19.67
N GLY A 44 8.64 4.68 -19.96
CA GLY A 44 7.58 4.76 -18.95
C GLY A 44 7.80 3.81 -17.78
N ILE A 45 8.47 2.67 -17.95
CA ILE A 45 8.80 1.74 -16.85
C ILE A 45 9.80 2.38 -15.88
N VAL A 46 10.84 3.03 -16.42
CA VAL A 46 11.86 3.72 -15.62
C VAL A 46 11.25 4.88 -14.85
N ILE A 47 10.40 5.67 -15.51
CA ILE A 47 9.71 6.80 -14.88
C ILE A 47 8.73 6.30 -13.81
N ALA A 48 7.96 5.24 -14.09
CA ALA A 48 7.07 4.63 -13.12
C ALA A 48 7.85 4.11 -11.90
N ALA A 49 8.97 3.40 -12.11
CA ALA A 49 9.82 2.91 -11.04
C ALA A 49 10.37 4.07 -10.18
N ALA A 50 10.94 5.11 -10.82
CA ALA A 50 11.43 6.29 -10.13
C ALA A 50 10.33 7.01 -9.35
N GLY A 51 9.13 7.16 -9.94
CA GLY A 51 7.97 7.78 -9.31
C GLY A 51 7.46 7.00 -8.11
N ILE A 52 7.31 5.68 -8.23
CA ILE A 52 6.89 4.80 -7.13
C ILE A 52 7.91 4.85 -5.99
N THR A 53 9.21 4.79 -6.30
CA THR A 53 10.27 4.93 -5.31
C THR A 53 10.25 6.29 -4.62
N LEU A 54 10.05 7.38 -5.37
CA LEU A 54 9.96 8.73 -4.81
C LEU A 54 8.75 8.88 -3.88
N ILE A 55 7.58 8.37 -4.29
CA ILE A 55 6.37 8.34 -3.45
C ILE A 55 6.61 7.53 -2.18
N GLY A 56 7.23 6.34 -2.30
CA GLY A 56 7.58 5.50 -1.16
C GLY A 56 8.54 6.19 -0.18
N TYR A 57 9.55 6.87 -0.70
CA TYR A 57 10.48 7.67 0.09
C TYR A 57 9.78 8.82 0.81
N LEU A 58 8.91 9.58 0.11
CA LEU A 58 8.14 10.65 0.71
C LEU A 58 7.19 10.13 1.79
N ALA A 59 6.54 9.00 1.56
CA ALA A 59 5.63 8.36 2.52
C ALA A 59 6.33 7.94 3.83
N GLY A 60 7.64 7.66 3.80
CA GLY A 60 8.43 7.34 5.00
C GLY A 60 8.90 8.55 5.80
N ASN A 61 8.75 9.77 5.27
CA ASN A 61 9.23 11.00 5.88
C ASN A 61 8.09 11.79 6.53
N VAL A 62 8.45 12.75 7.42
CA VAL A 62 7.50 13.64 8.11
C VAL A 62 6.59 14.40 7.13
N VAL A 63 7.07 14.70 5.92
CA VAL A 63 6.29 15.33 4.86
C VAL A 63 5.17 14.40 4.37
N GLY A 64 5.45 13.12 4.17
CA GLY A 64 4.45 12.13 3.77
C GLY A 64 3.38 11.93 4.83
N ASP A 65 3.76 11.83 6.10
CA ASP A 65 2.81 11.72 7.21
C ASP A 65 1.86 12.94 7.27
N ARG A 66 2.37 14.15 7.04
CA ARG A 66 1.53 15.37 7.00
C ARG A 66 0.60 15.40 5.78
N LEU A 67 1.07 15.01 4.60
CA LEU A 67 0.25 14.93 3.38
C LEU A 67 -0.88 13.92 3.54
N ILE A 68 -0.58 12.72 4.02
CA ILE A 68 -1.58 11.67 4.25
C ILE A 68 -2.61 12.14 5.29
N SER A 69 -2.17 12.75 6.39
CA SER A 69 -3.07 13.28 7.42
C SER A 69 -3.99 14.38 6.89
N ALA A 70 -3.51 15.22 5.96
CA ALA A 70 -4.31 16.26 5.31
C ALA A 70 -5.35 15.67 4.36
N LEU A 71 -4.99 14.62 3.60
CA LEU A 71 -5.93 13.87 2.75
C LEU A 71 -7.02 13.19 3.60
N GLU A 72 -6.64 12.53 4.68
CA GLU A 72 -7.58 11.94 5.64
C GLU A 72 -8.51 13.01 6.24
N ALA A 73 -7.99 14.23 6.49
CA ALA A 73 -8.80 15.35 6.96
C ALA A 73 -9.84 15.81 5.93
N GLY A 74 -9.48 15.86 4.64
CA GLY A 74 -10.41 16.15 3.55
C GLY A 74 -11.49 15.07 3.40
N MET A 75 -11.11 13.80 3.56
CA MET A 75 -12.01 12.65 3.45
C MET A 75 -13.00 12.51 4.64
N ARG A 76 -12.86 13.30 5.72
CA ARG A 76 -13.79 13.27 6.87
C ARG A 76 -15.25 13.55 6.49
N ARG A 77 -15.47 14.25 5.38
CA ARG A 77 -16.82 14.55 4.86
C ARG A 77 -17.49 13.37 4.16
N VAL A 78 -16.73 12.33 3.82
CA VAL A 78 -17.23 11.13 3.13
C VAL A 78 -16.86 9.88 3.95
N PRO A 79 -17.69 9.51 4.95
CA PRO A 79 -17.39 8.45 5.91
C PRO A 79 -17.02 7.12 5.27
N LEU A 80 -17.69 6.77 4.17
CA LEU A 80 -17.46 5.51 3.45
C LEU A 80 -16.04 5.40 2.91
N VAL A 81 -15.50 6.46 2.31
CA VAL A 81 -14.16 6.47 1.72
C VAL A 81 -13.10 6.31 2.82
N ARG A 82 -13.30 6.98 3.97
CA ARG A 82 -12.40 6.87 5.12
C ARG A 82 -12.31 5.43 5.64
N ILE A 83 -13.44 4.73 5.75
CA ILE A 83 -13.47 3.33 6.23
C ILE A 83 -12.66 2.45 5.27
N LEU A 84 -12.91 2.55 3.96
CA LEU A 84 -12.20 1.75 2.96
C LEU A 84 -10.69 2.04 2.95
N TYR A 85 -10.29 3.31 3.00
CA TYR A 85 -8.88 3.69 3.04
C TYR A 85 -8.17 3.11 4.26
N ASN A 86 -8.75 3.24 5.45
CA ASN A 86 -8.16 2.73 6.69
C ASN A 86 -8.06 1.21 6.68
N SER A 87 -9.10 0.50 6.24
CA SER A 87 -9.05 -0.97 6.14
C SER A 87 -7.98 -1.46 5.19
N LEU A 88 -7.81 -0.79 4.04
CA LEU A 88 -6.73 -1.11 3.09
C LEU A 88 -5.36 -0.79 3.70
N ARG A 89 -5.21 0.38 4.33
CA ARG A 89 -3.96 0.79 5.00
C ARG A 89 -3.55 -0.19 6.09
N ASP A 90 -4.50 -0.66 6.90
CA ASP A 90 -4.23 -1.64 7.95
C ASP A 90 -3.85 -3.01 7.37
N LEU A 91 -4.58 -3.46 6.34
CA LEU A 91 -4.26 -4.70 5.61
C LEU A 91 -2.84 -4.64 5.05
N PHE A 92 -2.52 -3.62 4.26
CA PHE A 92 -1.19 -3.47 3.67
C PHE A 92 -0.12 -3.19 4.73
N GLY A 93 -0.45 -2.45 5.79
CA GLY A 93 0.45 -2.19 6.91
C GLY A 93 0.89 -3.47 7.63
N ALA A 94 0.03 -4.49 7.68
CA ALA A 94 0.37 -5.81 8.20
C ALA A 94 1.30 -6.61 7.28
N PHE A 95 1.19 -6.44 5.95
CA PHE A 95 2.04 -7.11 4.97
C PHE A 95 3.39 -6.42 4.72
N VAL A 96 3.45 -5.09 4.84
CA VAL A 96 4.62 -4.25 4.49
C VAL A 96 5.39 -3.77 5.73
N GLY A 97 4.81 -3.87 6.93
CA GLY A 97 5.35 -3.27 8.15
C GLY A 97 6.42 -4.12 8.85
N SER A 98 7.69 -3.77 8.68
CA SER A 98 8.79 -4.10 9.62
C SER A 98 8.94 -3.06 10.73
N LYS A 99 7.83 -2.51 11.25
CA LYS A 99 7.92 -1.61 12.42
C LYS A 99 8.38 -2.43 13.62
N ARG A 100 9.66 -2.33 13.99
CA ARG A 100 10.11 -2.61 15.35
C ARG A 100 9.28 -1.72 16.28
N LYS A 101 8.20 -2.28 16.85
CA LYS A 101 7.31 -1.57 17.78
C LYS A 101 7.95 -1.37 19.16
N PHE A 102 9.20 -1.83 19.36
CA PHE A 102 9.91 -1.77 20.63
C PHE A 102 11.33 -1.23 20.41
N ASP A 103 11.47 0.08 20.27
CA ASP A 103 12.78 0.77 20.27
C ASP A 103 13.16 1.30 21.66
N LYS A 104 12.25 1.20 22.65
CA LYS A 104 12.51 1.63 24.02
C LYS A 104 12.39 0.45 24.98
N PRO A 105 13.48 0.06 25.67
CA PRO A 105 13.37 -0.90 26.77
C PRO A 105 12.53 -0.27 27.88
N VAL A 106 11.51 -0.99 28.34
CA VAL A 106 10.70 -0.62 29.49
C VAL A 106 11.01 -1.63 30.58
N THR A 107 11.54 -1.16 31.71
CA THR A 107 11.74 -2.00 32.89
C THR A 107 10.39 -2.32 33.49
N VAL A 108 10.04 -3.59 33.54
CA VAL A 108 8.84 -4.09 34.23
C VAL A 108 9.32 -4.70 35.53
N GLU A 109 8.91 -4.11 36.66
CA GLU A 109 9.08 -4.75 37.96
C GLU A 109 8.09 -5.89 38.07
N VAL A 110 8.59 -7.11 38.31
CA VAL A 110 7.75 -8.30 38.40
C VAL A 110 7.48 -8.59 39.87
N ASN A 111 6.24 -8.36 40.30
CA ASN A 111 5.76 -8.77 41.61
C ASN A 111 5.64 -10.30 41.70
N ARG A 112 5.74 -10.87 42.93
CA ARG A 112 5.50 -12.29 43.23
C ARG A 112 4.13 -12.82 42.81
N TYR A 113 3.20 -11.94 42.41
CA TYR A 113 1.87 -12.31 41.92
C TYR A 113 1.71 -12.27 40.40
N GLY A 114 2.76 -11.88 39.65
CA GLY A 114 2.68 -11.70 38.19
C GLY A 114 1.89 -10.44 37.84
N LEU A 115 2.65 -9.37 37.52
CA LEU A 115 2.30 -7.94 37.52
C LEU A 115 2.52 -7.31 38.91
#